data_AF-A0A1B4G6B7-F1
#
_entry.id   AF-A0A1B4G6B7-F1
#
_cell.length_a   1.000
_cell.length_b   1.000
_cell.length_c   1.000
_cell.angle_alpha   90.00
_cell.angle_beta   90.00
_cell.angle_gamma   90.00
#
_symmetry.space_group_name_H-M   'P 1'
#
loop_
_entity.id
_entity.type
_entity.pdbx_description
1 polymer ?
#
loop_
_entity_poly.entity_id
_entity_poly.type
_entity_poly.pdbx_seq_one_letter_code
_entity_poly.pdbx_strand_id
1 'polypeptide(L)'
;MVVSKPGLTSLTNKTVVMPVPTDAARYYHEYIVAADRPLTISARISHRILRGATTYIEMPPRGAGTFTPKPGQDDEVFAEGGVGPARIRVRQLHEDANGISTSPVTVAAAPPCP
;
A
#
# COMPACT_ATOMS: atom_id res chain seq x y z
N MET A 1 -3.97 2.07 18.96
CA MET A 1 -4.34 1.55 17.63
C MET A 1 -3.86 0.11 17.60
N VAL A 2 -4.78 -0.85 17.53
CA VAL A 2 -4.43 -2.28 17.48
C VAL A 2 -4.46 -2.67 16.01
N VAL A 3 -3.29 -3.00 15.46
CA VAL A 3 -3.14 -3.55 14.11
C VAL A 3 -2.71 -4.99 14.31
N SER A 4 -3.54 -5.95 13.87
CA SER A 4 -3.17 -7.36 13.85
C SER A 4 -2.73 -7.72 12.43
N LYS A 5 -1.67 -8.53 12.33
CA LYS A 5 -1.21 -9.15 11.08
C LYS A 5 -1.83 -10.55 10.99
N PRO A 6 -2.82 -10.80 10.12
CA PRO A 6 -3.26 -12.15 9.83
C PRO A 6 -2.14 -12.93 9.14
N GLY A 7 -2.15 -14.26 9.29
CA GLY A 7 -1.38 -15.13 8.41
C GLY A 7 -1.89 -14.99 6.97
N LEU A 8 -1.03 -15.30 5.99
CA LEU A 8 -1.28 -15.24 4.53
C LEU A 8 -2.46 -16.08 4.00
N THR A 9 -3.34 -16.59 4.86
CA THR A 9 -4.44 -17.50 4.53
C THR A 9 -5.52 -16.90 3.63
N SER A 10 -5.51 -15.58 3.41
CA SER A 10 -6.40 -14.89 2.46
C SER A 10 -5.85 -14.90 1.01
N LEU A 11 -4.55 -15.11 0.83
CA LEU A 11 -3.87 -15.11 -0.48
C LEU A 11 -3.85 -16.49 -1.18
N THR A 12 -4.35 -17.53 -0.51
CA THR A 12 -4.49 -18.85 -1.13
C THR A 12 -5.61 -18.82 -2.17
N ASN A 13 -5.23 -18.71 -3.45
CA ASN A 13 -6.08 -18.88 -4.63
C ASN A 13 -7.16 -17.80 -4.89
N LYS A 14 -6.90 -16.52 -4.62
CA LYS A 14 -7.68 -15.45 -5.25
C LYS A 14 -6.94 -14.95 -6.49
N THR A 15 -7.33 -15.50 -7.63
CA THR A 15 -6.86 -15.15 -8.97
C THR A 15 -7.10 -13.65 -9.25
N VAL A 16 -6.15 -12.80 -8.90
CA VAL A 16 -5.71 -11.77 -9.84
C VAL A 16 -5.11 -12.55 -11.02
N VAL A 17 -5.37 -12.17 -12.26
CA VAL A 17 -5.06 -12.96 -13.48
C VAL A 17 -3.55 -13.18 -13.74
N MET A 18 -2.69 -12.99 -12.74
CA MET A 18 -1.30 -13.44 -12.71
C MET A 18 -1.09 -14.43 -11.56
N PRO A 19 -0.44 -15.58 -11.80
CA PRO A 19 0.01 -16.45 -10.72
C PRO A 19 0.86 -15.61 -9.75
N VAL A 20 0.38 -15.53 -8.51
CA VAL A 20 1.08 -14.86 -7.42
C VAL A 20 2.43 -15.56 -7.26
N PRO A 21 3.57 -14.85 -7.44
CA PRO A 21 4.89 -15.46 -7.30
C PRO A 21 5.01 -16.18 -5.96
N THR A 22 5.75 -17.28 -5.90
CA THR A 22 5.95 -18.07 -4.66
C THR A 22 6.52 -17.24 -3.51
N ASP A 23 7.12 -16.08 -3.80
CA ASP A 23 7.68 -15.14 -2.85
C ASP A 23 6.83 -13.86 -2.67
N ALA A 24 5.60 -13.81 -3.17
CA ALA A 24 4.68 -12.68 -2.99
C ALA A 24 4.47 -12.29 -1.52
N ALA A 25 4.54 -13.25 -0.60
CA ALA A 25 4.53 -13.01 0.84
C ALA A 25 5.63 -12.03 1.32
N ARG A 26 6.71 -11.86 0.54
CA ARG A 26 7.78 -10.89 0.81
C ARG A 26 7.41 -9.47 0.39
N TYR A 27 6.47 -9.33 -0.53
CA TYR A 27 6.11 -8.05 -1.16
C TYR A 27 4.75 -7.53 -0.69
N TYR A 28 3.86 -8.41 -0.25
CA TYR A 28 2.54 -8.06 0.25
C TYR A 28 2.45 -8.23 1.77
N HIS A 29 1.91 -7.20 2.41
CA HIS A 29 1.63 -7.21 3.85
C HIS A 29 0.15 -6.89 4.06
N GLU A 30 -0.56 -7.82 4.70
CA GLU A 30 -1.97 -7.70 5.02
C GLU A 30 -2.14 -7.23 6.48
N TYR A 31 -3.07 -6.31 6.69
CA TYR A 31 -3.35 -5.72 7.99
C TYR A 31 -4.87 -5.63 8.18
N ILE A 32 -5.36 -6.06 9.34
CA ILE A 32 -6.74 -5.76 9.76
C ILE A 32 -6.72 -4.46 10.54
N VAL A 33 -7.58 -3.53 10.13
CA VAL A 33 -7.67 -2.18 10.69
C VAL A 33 -9.10 -1.89 11.14
N ALA A 34 -9.24 -0.92 12.04
CA ALA A 34 -10.56 -0.49 12.48
C ALA A 34 -11.29 0.22 11.33
N ALA A 35 -12.45 -0.31 10.95
CA ALA A 35 -13.35 0.34 9.99
C ALA A 35 -13.92 1.65 10.54
N ASP A 36 -14.30 2.54 9.64
CA ASP A 36 -14.92 3.86 9.91
C ASP A 36 -14.08 4.77 10.82
N ARG A 37 -12.78 4.51 10.92
CA ARG A 37 -11.82 5.39 11.60
C ARG A 37 -10.72 5.83 10.65
N PRO A 38 -10.26 7.09 10.69
CA PRO A 38 -9.16 7.55 9.87
C PRO A 38 -7.91 6.68 10.09
N LEU A 39 -7.35 6.18 8.99
CA LEU A 39 -6.10 5.44 8.93
C LEU A 39 -5.06 6.27 8.19
N THR A 40 -3.97 6.60 8.87
CA THR A 40 -2.82 7.27 8.27
C THR A 40 -1.75 6.27 7.91
N ILE A 41 -1.34 6.28 6.66
CA ILE A 41 -0.22 5.49 6.13
C ILE A 41 0.94 6.43 5.87
N SER A 42 2.14 6.00 6.23
CA SER A 42 3.38 6.68 5.83
C SER A 42 4.30 5.73 5.11
N ALA A 43 4.98 6.23 4.08
CA ALA A 43 5.94 5.46 3.30
C ALA A 43 7.20 6.28 3.04
N ARG A 44 8.32 5.59 2.95
CA ARG A 44 9.59 6.15 2.48
C ARG A 44 10.14 5.22 1.41
N ILE A 45 10.35 5.76 0.22
CA ILE A 45 10.96 5.03 -0.89
C ILE A 45 12.39 5.55 -1.01
N SER A 46 13.37 4.67 -1.05
CA SER A 46 14.75 5.02 -1.39
C SER A 46 15.01 4.67 -2.86
N HIS A 47 15.79 5.51 -3.53
CA HIS A 47 16.18 5.31 -4.92
C HIS A 47 17.68 5.10 -4.99
N ARG A 48 18.10 4.11 -5.78
CA ARG A 48 19.49 3.97 -6.18
C ARG A 48 19.72 4.81 -7.43
N ILE A 49 20.56 5.84 -7.33
CA ILE A 49 20.92 6.70 -8.46
C ILE A 49 22.39 6.51 -8.83
N LEU A 50 22.70 6.59 -10.12
CA LEU A 50 24.07 6.56 -10.63
C LEU A 50 24.47 8.00 -10.99
N ARG A 51 25.59 8.48 -10.44
CA ARG A 51 26.24 9.72 -10.89
C ARG A 51 27.68 9.41 -11.24
N GLY A 52 27.99 9.41 -12.54
CA GLY A 52 29.26 8.89 -13.05
C GLY A 52 29.41 7.39 -12.73
N ALA A 53 30.57 7.00 -12.20
CA ALA A 53 30.85 5.63 -11.78
C ALA A 53 30.36 5.30 -10.34
N THR A 54 29.80 6.27 -9.62
CA THR A 54 29.42 6.12 -8.22
C THR A 54 27.91 5.90 -8.08
N THR A 55 27.54 4.88 -7.29
CA THR A 55 26.17 4.67 -6.83
C THR A 55 25.90 5.53 -5.60
N TYR A 56 24.78 6.24 -5.59
CA TYR A 56 24.23 6.90 -4.41
C TYR A 56 22.87 6.31 -4.05
N ILE A 57 22.54 6.34 -2.75
CA ILE A 57 21.19 6.07 -2.27
C ILE A 57 20.57 7.43 -1.95
N GLU A 58 19.58 7.82 -2.74
CA GLU A 58 18.75 8.97 -2.46
C GLU A 58 17.59 8.53 -1.57
N MET A 59 17.34 9.29 -0.50
CA MET A 59 16.24 9.02 0.42
C MET A 59 15.34 10.25 0.56
N PRO A 60 14.42 10.47 -0.39
CA PRO A 60 13.44 11.55 -0.31
C PRO A 60 12.68 11.59 1.03
N PRO A 61 12.06 12.75 1.34
CA PRO A 61 11.21 12.87 2.51
C PRO A 61 10.09 11.81 2.52
N ARG A 62 9.62 11.47 3.72
CA ARG A 62 8.51 10.52 3.87
C ARG A 62 7.24 11.12 3.26
N GLY A 63 6.50 10.28 2.54
CA GLY A 63 5.13 10.54 2.15
C GLY A 63 4.17 10.06 3.22
N ALA A 64 3.04 10.75 3.38
CA ALA A 64 1.95 10.27 4.21
C ALA A 64 0.59 10.66 3.64
N GLY A 65 -0.40 9.81 3.85
CA GLY A 65 -1.78 10.01 3.43
C GLY A 65 -2.75 9.37 4.40
N THR A 66 -3.95 9.92 4.46
CA THR A 66 -5.02 9.46 5.36
C THR A 66 -6.27 9.13 4.55
N PHE A 67 -6.89 8.00 4.84
CA PHE A 67 -8.19 7.62 4.31
C PHE A 67 -8.99 6.89 5.39
N THR A 68 -10.28 6.66 5.17
CA THR A 68 -11.16 5.97 6.12
C THR A 68 -11.61 4.64 5.52
N PRO A 69 -11.04 3.49 5.93
CA PRO A 69 -11.48 2.18 5.46
C PRO A 69 -12.91 1.89 5.89
N LYS A 70 -13.60 1.09 5.08
CA LYS A 70 -15.01 0.73 5.30
C LYS A 70 -15.16 -0.73 5.73
N PRO A 71 -16.22 -1.04 6.51
CA PRO A 71 -16.42 -2.40 6.99
C PRO A 71 -16.66 -3.36 5.82
N GLY A 72 -15.96 -4.50 5.84
CA GLY A 72 -16.09 -5.55 4.82
C GLY A 72 -15.51 -5.20 3.45
N GLN A 73 -14.65 -4.17 3.35
CA GLN A 73 -13.95 -3.81 2.13
C GLN A 73 -12.46 -4.13 2.25
N ASP A 74 -11.90 -4.68 1.17
CA ASP A 74 -10.47 -4.88 1.03
C ASP A 74 -9.88 -3.73 0.23
N ASP A 75 -8.90 -3.04 0.81
CA ASP A 75 -8.20 -1.92 0.21
C ASP A 75 -6.73 -2.27 -0.03
N GLU A 76 -6.25 -2.08 -1.25
CA GLU A 76 -4.83 -2.18 -1.57
C GLU A 76 -4.16 -0.81 -1.46
N VAL A 77 -3.08 -0.76 -0.68
CA VAL A 77 -2.31 0.44 -0.40
C VAL A 77 -0.93 0.30 -1.01
N PHE A 78 -0.50 1.30 -1.78
CA PHE A 78 0.84 1.34 -2.35
C PHE A 78 1.40 2.75 -2.37
N ALA A 79 2.72 2.83 -2.38
CA ALA A 79 3.45 4.09 -2.44
C ALA A 79 4.07 4.26 -3.83
N GLU A 80 3.79 5.38 -4.46
CA GLU A 80 4.41 5.78 -5.73
C GLU A 80 5.62 6.67 -5.45
N GLY A 81 6.77 6.30 -6.01
CA GLY A 81 8.01 7.06 -5.94
C GLY A 81 8.17 8.01 -7.14
N GLY A 82 8.88 9.12 -6.93
CA GLY A 82 9.15 10.12 -7.96
C GLY A 82 10.02 11.26 -7.40
N VAL A 83 10.00 12.43 -8.06
CA VAL A 83 10.66 13.63 -7.52
C VAL A 83 9.83 14.17 -6.35
N GLY A 84 10.36 14.04 -5.13
CA GLY A 84 9.74 14.55 -3.90
C GLY A 84 9.27 13.46 -2.94
N PRO A 85 8.40 13.79 -1.96
CA PRO A 85 7.86 12.81 -1.03
C PRO A 85 7.05 11.72 -1.73
N ALA A 86 7.10 10.50 -1.19
CA ALA A 86 6.30 9.39 -1.70
C ALA A 86 4.80 9.75 -1.71
N ARG A 87 4.06 9.32 -2.74
CA ARG A 87 2.60 9.52 -2.79
C ARG A 87 1.90 8.24 -2.39
N ILE A 88 1.00 8.33 -1.40
CA ILE A 88 0.18 7.20 -0.98
C ILE A 88 -1.02 7.09 -1.92
N ARG A 89 -1.23 5.91 -2.49
CA ARG A 89 -2.40 5.55 -3.28
C ARG A 89 -3.14 4.42 -2.58
N VAL A 90 -4.46 4.47 -2.68
CA VAL A 90 -5.35 3.44 -2.20
C VAL A 90 -6.35 3.11 -3.30
N ARG A 91 -6.59 1.82 -3.51
CA ARG A 91 -7.66 1.33 -4.38
C ARG A 91 -8.45 0.25 -3.65
N GLN A 92 -9.76 0.32 -3.76
CA GLN A 92 -10.65 -0.71 -3.24
C GLN A 92 -10.63 -1.89 -4.22
N LEU A 93 -10.55 -3.09 -3.68
CA LEU A 93 -10.65 -4.34 -4.42
C LEU A 93 -12.11 -4.80 -4.43
N HIS A 94 -12.61 -5.15 -5.62
CA HIS A 94 -13.92 -5.75 -5.81
C HIS A 94 -13.72 -7.13 -6.40
N GLU A 95 -14.12 -8.16 -5.66
CA GLU A 95 -14.08 -9.54 -6.10
C GLU A 95 -15.44 -9.93 -6.67
N ASP A 96 -15.44 -10.41 -7.92
CA ASP A 96 -16.61 -10.99 -8.56
C ASP A 96 -16.29 -12.37 -9.17
N ALA A 97 -17.29 -13.01 -9.77
CA ALA A 97 -17.13 -14.33 -10.37
C ALA A 97 -16.12 -14.39 -11.53
N ASN A 98 -15.75 -13.24 -12.10
CA ASN A 98 -14.84 -13.11 -13.23
C ASN A 98 -13.44 -12.62 -12.83
N GLY A 99 -13.22 -12.25 -11.57
CA GLY A 99 -11.91 -11.89 -11.03
C GLY A 99 -11.95 -10.68 -10.09
N ILE A 100 -10.81 -9.98 -10.02
CA ILE A 100 -10.63 -8.80 -9.17
C ILE A 100 -10.62 -7.55 -10.05
N SER A 101 -11.51 -6.61 -9.74
CA SER A 101 -11.49 -5.25 -10.29
C SER A 101 -11.14 -4.23 -9.19
N THR A 102 -10.78 -3.01 -9.57
CA THR A 102 -10.33 -1.99 -8.61
C THR A 102 -10.95 -0.64 -8.87
N SER A 103 -11.32 0.08 -7.80
CA SER A 103 -11.74 1.48 -7.87
C SER A 103 -10.82 2.38 -7.03
N PRO A 104 -10.49 3.59 -7.50
CA PRO A 104 -9.65 4.51 -6.72
C PRO A 104 -10.36 4.96 -5.44
N VAL A 105 -9.59 5.06 -4.35
CA VAL A 105 -10.05 5.62 -3.07
C VAL A 105 -9.40 6.97 -2.86
N THR A 106 -10.17 7.96 -2.43
CA THR A 106 -9.66 9.31 -2.13
C THR A 106 -8.77 9.26 -0.89
N VAL A 107 -7.54 9.73 -1.05
CA VAL A 107 -6.55 9.86 0.04
C VAL A 107 -6.35 11.34 0.33
N ALA A 108 -6.61 11.76 1.57
CA ALA A 108 -6.33 13.10 2.04
C ALA A 108 -4.86 13.22 2.46
N ALA A 109 -4.33 14.45 2.47
CA ALA A 109 -3.02 14.72 3.07
C ALA A 109 -3.06 14.34 4.56
N ALA A 110 -2.02 13.66 5.02
CA ALA A 110 -1.92 13.32 6.44
C ALA A 110 -1.70 14.59 7.28
N PRO A 111 -2.26 14.65 8.50
CA PRO A 111 -1.94 15.72 9.43
C PRO A 111 -0.43 15.72 9.74
N PRO A 112 0.18 16.89 9.99
CA PRO A 112 1.58 16.96 10.37
C PRO A 112 1.80 16.18 11.68
N CYS A 113 2.93 15.48 11.78
CA CYS A 113 3.33 14.89 13.04
C CYS A 113 3.54 16.02 14.07
N PRO A 114 2.96 15.90 15.29
CA PRO A 114 3.34 16.78 16.40
C PRO A 114 4.80 16.56 16.82
#